data_AF-A0A4Q1D6G5-F1
#
_entry.id   AF-A0A4Q1D6G5-F1
#
_cell.length_a   1.000
_cell.length_b   1.000
_cell.length_c   1.000
_cell.angle_alpha   90.00
_cell.angle_beta   90.00
_cell.angle_gamma   90.00
#
_symmetry.space_group_name_H-M   'P 1'
#
loop_
_entity.id
_entity.type
_entity.pdbx_description
1 polymer ?
#
loop_
_entity_poly.entity_id
_entity_poly.type
_entity_poly.pdbx_seq_one_letter_code
_entity_poly.pdbx_strand_id
1 'polypeptide(L)'
;MSIQRIPDEVIESEILKIRNFFSEVPYKRWKKVLWELYSCYVYQTEEVNSGKENSEMLLLYEDLRRFLKDMNRLNEKMKTNDKKCL
;
A
#
# COMPACT_ATOMS: atom_id res chain seq x y z
N MET A 1 -2.85 -9.93 -22.43
CA MET A 1 -2.43 -11.07 -21.60
C MET A 1 -3.66 -11.59 -20.89
N SER A 2 -4.08 -12.82 -21.17
CA SER A 2 -5.21 -13.42 -20.44
C SER A 2 -4.73 -13.78 -19.02
N ILE A 3 -5.48 -13.36 -18.01
CA ILE A 3 -5.21 -13.58 -16.57
C ILE A 3 -5.33 -15.09 -16.19
N GLN A 4 -5.43 -15.98 -17.18
CA GLN A 4 -6.03 -17.31 -17.02
C GLN A 4 -5.11 -18.42 -16.47
N ARG A 5 -3.89 -18.13 -16.00
CA ARG A 5 -3.04 -19.16 -15.35
C ARG A 5 -2.09 -18.59 -14.30
N ILE A 6 -2.60 -17.82 -13.34
CA ILE A 6 -1.86 -17.64 -12.08
C ILE A 6 -2.24 -18.83 -11.20
N PRO A 7 -1.29 -19.68 -10.78
CA PRO A 7 -1.59 -20.80 -9.89
C PRO A 7 -2.22 -20.30 -8.59
N ASP A 8 -3.22 -21.03 -8.08
CA ASP A 8 -3.93 -20.65 -6.85
C ASP A 8 -2.95 -20.51 -5.66
N GLU A 9 -1.92 -21.35 -5.58
CA GLU A 9 -0.86 -21.29 -4.57
C GLU A 9 -0.13 -19.93 -4.56
N VAL A 10 0.08 -19.32 -5.73
CA VAL A 10 0.70 -17.99 -5.86
C VAL A 10 -0.27 -16.92 -5.34
N ILE A 11 -1.54 -17.04 -5.68
CA ILE A 11 -2.59 -16.11 -5.20
C ILE A 11 -2.71 -16.20 -3.68
N GLU A 12 -2.77 -17.41 -3.12
CA GLU A 12 -2.85 -17.67 -1.69
C GLU A 12 -1.61 -17.13 -0.94
N SER A 13 -0.42 -17.31 -1.50
CA SER A 13 0.81 -16.75 -0.94
C SER A 13 0.77 -15.22 -0.86
N GLU A 14 0.33 -14.55 -1.93
CA GLU A 14 0.21 -13.08 -1.94
C GLU A 14 -0.89 -12.58 -0.99
N ILE A 15 -2.01 -13.31 -0.90
CA ILE A 15 -3.07 -13.04 0.08
C ILE A 15 -2.52 -13.11 1.51
N LEU A 16 -1.74 -14.15 1.82
CA LEU A 16 -1.15 -14.33 3.14
C LEU A 16 -0.17 -13.18 3.46
N LYS A 17 0.66 -12.77 2.50
CA LYS A 17 1.56 -11.62 2.66
C LYS A 17 0.80 -10.34 2.97
N ILE A 18 -0.29 -10.06 2.24
CA ILE A 18 -1.14 -8.88 2.48
C ILE A 18 -1.77 -8.93 3.88
N ARG A 19 -2.28 -10.10 4.30
CA ARG A 19 -2.84 -10.28 5.65
C ARG A 19 -1.79 -10.02 6.72
N ASN A 20 -0.60 -10.59 6.58
CA ASN A 20 0.51 -10.43 7.53
C ASN A 20 0.99 -8.97 7.60
N PHE A 21 1.07 -8.29 6.46
CA PHE A 21 1.45 -6.87 6.42
C PHE A 21 0.54 -5.97 7.27
N PHE A 22 -0.76 -6.28 7.33
CA PHE A 22 -1.73 -5.53 8.12
C PHE A 22 -2.01 -6.11 9.51
N SER A 23 -1.53 -7.32 9.82
CA SER A 23 -1.67 -7.90 11.17
C SER A 23 -0.69 -7.28 12.15
N GLU A 24 0.54 -6.99 11.69
CA GLU A 24 1.58 -6.36 12.50
C GLU A 24 1.30 -4.87 12.71
N VAL A 25 0.86 -4.18 11.65
CA VAL A 25 0.66 -2.74 11.64
C VAL A 25 -0.65 -2.39 10.93
N PRO A 26 -1.62 -1.76 11.62
CA PRO A 26 -2.91 -1.47 11.02
C PRO A 26 -2.78 -0.41 9.92
N TYR A 27 -3.66 -0.46 8.93
CA TYR A 27 -3.68 0.47 7.78
C TYR A 27 -3.60 1.95 8.19
N LYS A 28 -4.30 2.35 9.26
CA LYS A 28 -4.24 3.74 9.78
C LYS A 28 -2.81 4.16 10.17
N ARG A 29 -2.02 3.24 10.73
CA ARG A 29 -0.62 3.49 11.11
C ARG A 29 0.28 3.54 9.87
N TRP A 30 0.10 2.64 8.91
CA TRP A 30 0.83 2.71 7.63
C TRP A 30 0.58 4.00 6.86
N LYS A 31 -0.67 4.48 6.82
CA LYS A 31 -0.99 5.79 6.23
C LYS A 31 -0.22 6.93 6.90
N LYS A 32 -0.13 6.88 8.23
CA LYS A 32 0.59 7.89 9.01
C LYS A 32 2.09 7.85 8.70
N VAL A 33 2.69 6.66 8.68
CA VAL A 33 4.11 6.49 8.31
C VAL A 33 4.38 7.02 6.91
N LEU A 34 3.54 6.69 5.92
CA LEU A 34 3.71 7.17 4.55
C LEU A 34 3.63 8.70 4.45
N TRP A 35 2.71 9.32 5.20
CA TRP A 35 2.61 10.77 5.29
C TRP A 35 3.84 11.41 5.97
N GLU A 36 4.33 10.79 7.05
CA GLU A 36 5.53 11.24 7.77
C GLU A 36 6.77 11.19 6.87
N LEU A 37 6.93 10.13 6.06
CA LEU A 37 8.02 10.02 5.09
C LEU A 37 7.95 11.12 4.03
N TYR A 38 6.77 11.36 3.45
CA TYR A 38 6.59 12.42 2.45
C TYR A 38 6.81 13.81 3.03
N SER A 39 6.24 14.11 4.19
CA SER A 39 6.43 15.40 4.86
C SER A 39 7.88 15.61 5.28
N CYS A 40 8.56 14.56 5.76
CA CYS A 40 10.00 14.60 6.06
C CYS A 40 10.81 14.97 4.82
N TYR A 41 10.50 14.38 3.66
CA TYR A 41 11.12 14.76 2.40
C TYR A 41 10.89 16.25 2.10
N VAL A 42 9.64 16.71 2.10
CA VAL A 42 9.28 18.11 1.78
C VAL A 42 9.97 19.13 2.70
N TYR A 43 10.04 18.84 4.01
CA TYR A 43 10.61 19.75 5.00
C TYR A 43 12.14 19.64 5.15
N GLN A 44 12.77 18.55 4.71
CA GLN A 44 14.23 18.43 4.75
C GLN A 44 14.89 18.94 3.47
N THR A 45 14.12 19.17 2.41
CA THR A 45 14.61 19.67 1.13
C THR A 45 14.30 21.16 1.01
N GLU A 46 14.80 21.99 1.94
CA GLU A 46 14.46 23.42 1.97
C GLU A 46 15.09 24.25 0.84
N GLU A 47 16.16 23.77 0.16
CA GLU A 47 16.81 24.55 -0.92
C GLU A 47 17.40 23.73 -2.10
N VAL A 48 17.25 22.40 -2.12
CA VAL A 48 18.05 21.54 -3.03
C VAL A 48 17.27 21.00 -4.23
N ASN A 49 15.95 20.81 -4.12
CA ASN A 49 15.18 20.11 -5.14
C ASN A 49 14.48 21.08 -6.10
N SER A 50 14.59 20.76 -7.38
CA SER A 50 13.83 21.41 -8.45
C SER A 50 12.33 21.16 -8.32
N GLY A 51 11.52 22.04 -8.92
CA GLY A 51 10.06 21.85 -8.98
C GLY A 51 9.64 20.53 -9.64
N LYS A 52 10.49 19.96 -10.52
CA LYS A 52 10.28 18.66 -11.13
C LYS A 52 10.43 17.53 -10.12
N GLU A 53 11.50 17.50 -9.35
CA GLU A 53 11.74 16.48 -8.31
C GLU A 53 10.64 16.49 -7.25
N ASN A 54 10.20 17.68 -6.84
CA ASN A 54 9.06 17.81 -5.91
C ASN A 54 7.76 17.23 -6.50
N SER A 55 7.51 17.46 -7.79
CA SER A 55 6.32 16.93 -8.48
C SER A 55 6.38 15.40 -8.63
N GLU A 56 7.55 14.85 -8.95
CA GLU A 56 7.78 13.40 -9.03
C GLU A 56 7.60 12.73 -7.67
N MET A 57 8.07 13.37 -6.59
CA MET A 57 7.96 12.82 -5.26
C MET A 57 6.53 12.89 -4.71
N LEU A 58 5.79 13.95 -5.04
CA LEU A 58 4.35 14.02 -4.77
C LEU A 58 3.60 12.90 -5.50
N LEU A 59 3.90 12.67 -6.79
CA LEU A 59 3.30 11.59 -7.56
C LEU A 59 3.57 10.21 -6.94
N LEU A 60 4.82 9.95 -6.54
CA LEU A 60 5.18 8.71 -5.86
C LEU A 60 4.40 8.53 -4.55
N TYR A 61 4.28 9.57 -3.73
CA TYR A 61 3.47 9.53 -2.51
C TYR A 61 2.01 9.18 -2.81
N GLU A 62 1.42 9.78 -3.84
CA GLU A 62 0.04 9.51 -4.21
C GLU A 62 -0.17 8.07 -4.67
N ASP A 63 0.73 7.54 -5.50
CA ASP A 63 0.64 6.17 -6.00
C ASP A 63 0.83 5.14 -4.88
N LEU A 64 1.80 5.35 -3.98
CA LEU A 64 1.98 4.51 -2.80
C LEU A 64 0.75 4.56 -1.89
N ARG A 65 0.14 5.73 -1.72
CA ARG A 65 -1.08 5.88 -0.92
C ARG A 65 -2.26 5.15 -1.56
N ARG A 66 -2.41 5.20 -2.88
CA ARG A 66 -3.45 4.45 -3.61
C ARG A 66 -3.22 2.94 -3.48
N PHE A 67 -1.98 2.49 -3.70
CA PHE A 67 -1.58 1.10 -3.55
C PHE A 67 -1.88 0.57 -2.14
N LEU A 68 -1.49 1.30 -1.10
CA LEU A 68 -1.78 0.93 0.29
C LEU A 68 -3.29 0.83 0.57
N LYS A 69 -4.08 1.75 0.00
CA LYS A 69 -5.55 1.71 0.11
C LYS A 69 -6.13 0.47 -0.57
N ASP A 70 -5.63 0.11 -1.75
CA ASP A 70 -6.08 -1.07 -2.49
C ASP A 70 -5.72 -2.37 -1.78
N MET A 71 -4.50 -2.48 -1.25
CA MET A 71 -4.10 -3.63 -0.42
C MET A 71 -4.98 -3.77 0.83
N ASN A 72 -5.29 -2.66 1.52
CA ASN A 72 -6.19 -2.73 2.68
C ASN A 72 -7.60 -3.14 2.27
N ARG A 73 -8.11 -2.65 1.13
CA ARG A 73 -9.42 -3.07 0.60
C ARG A 73 -9.44 -4.57 0.30
N LEU A 74 -8.36 -5.12 -0.25
CA LEU A 74 -8.21 -6.55 -0.47
C LEU A 74 -8.23 -7.33 0.85
N ASN A 75 -7.43 -6.90 1.84
CA ASN A 75 -7.39 -7.51 3.16
C ASN A 75 -8.78 -7.56 3.84
N GLU A 76 -9.52 -6.45 3.82
CA GLU A 76 -10.86 -6.39 4.44
C GLU A 76 -11.90 -7.26 3.71
N LYS A 77 -11.82 -7.35 2.37
CA LYS A 77 -12.66 -8.29 1.60
C LYS A 77 -12.38 -9.74 1.98
N MET A 78 -11.10 -10.10 2.15
CA MET A 78 -10.69 -11.45 2.53
C MET A 78 -11.23 -11.83 3.93
N LYS A 79 -11.09 -10.94 4.92
CA LYS A 79 -11.67 -11.14 6.26
C LYS A 79 -13.19 -11.34 6.24
N THR A 80 -13.89 -10.64 5.33
CA THR A 80 -15.34 -10.75 5.21
C THR A 80 -15.76 -12.09 4.60
N ASN A 81 -14.97 -12.63 3.67
CA ASN A 81 -15.25 -13.91 3.04
C ASN A 81 -14.98 -15.08 4.00
N ASP A 82 -13.93 -15.02 4.82
CA ASP A 82 -13.67 -16.06 5.83
C ASP A 82 -14.83 -16.20 6.83
N LYS A 83 -15.45 -15.07 7.22
CA LYS A 83 -16.59 -15.03 8.14
C LYS A 83 -17.89 -15.61 7.56
N LYS A 84 -18.00 -15.75 6.24
CA LYS A 84 -19.18 -16.34 5.57
C LYS A 84 -19.09 -17.86 5.41
N CYS A 85 -17.91 -18.43 5.66
CA CYS A 85 -17.65 -19.88 5.59
C CYS A 85 -17.66 -20.56 6.96
N LEU A 86 -18.00 -19.82 8.03
CA LEU A 86 -18.24 -20.28 9.40
C LEU A 86 -19.71 -20.08 9.75
#